data_AF-W4QK31-F1
#
_entry.id   AF-W4QK31-F1
#
_cell.length_a   1.000
_cell.length_b   1.000
_cell.length_c   1.000
_cell.angle_alpha   90.00
_cell.angle_beta   90.00
_cell.angle_gamma   90.00
#
_symmetry.space_group_name_H-M   'P 1'
#
loop_
_entity.id
_entity.type
_entity.pdbx_description
1 polymer ?
#
loop_
_entity_poly.entity_id
_entity_poly.type
_entity_poly.pdbx_seq_one_letter_code
_entity_poly.pdbx_strand_id
1 'polypeptide(L)'
;MHSSWWPYYRFFSNYIKRVSWLMTDSVNTTKVAVLCRENHLPWEMVKPFYEQQIEFNYVEEALLLSKAEMAAGLIQIEAQSYSTVVIDGRYLLEEKTKQQLRDWIKQGGTVITVGEEQIVEGAIIVAKPEEGANRLIESEQQTVRLNPRCPDIRISHVEKGDRFFYLLVHEGEESFNGTVTIRETGTVELWDAWKGTIEELGQAKEVPLTLHRRESIILMVDPNNRESIIRDPEPIKEPIKMIELNQEWTVTGEAFERQTTALQSWTEWPQMTYYSGTLTYRTTLHLQEPIEKAVIDCGEVEEIVKLTVNGEEIGVKMWAPYSFEVAGLLREGENVIELAVTNSKANEMDRLALPSGLIGPVTVEVFGE
;
A
#
# COMPACT_ATOMS: atom_id res chain seq x y z
N MET A 1 -3.60 23.41 20.32
CA MET A 1 -2.21 22.89 20.28
C MET A 1 -2.11 21.99 19.06
N HIS A 2 -1.26 22.28 18.08
CA HIS A 2 -1.21 21.50 16.83
C HIS A 2 -0.40 20.20 17.01
N SER A 3 -0.78 19.16 16.28
CA SER A 3 -0.06 17.88 16.19
C SER A 3 1.33 18.06 15.56
N SER A 4 2.31 17.22 15.91
CA SER A 4 3.69 17.29 15.39
C SER A 4 3.77 17.15 13.87
N TRP A 5 2.84 16.42 13.25
CA TRP A 5 2.77 16.25 11.79
C TRP A 5 2.11 17.42 11.05
N TRP A 6 1.50 18.39 11.75
CA TRP A 6 0.73 19.48 11.13
C TRP A 6 1.51 20.30 10.09
N PRO A 7 2.79 20.67 10.29
CA PRO A 7 3.59 21.36 9.27
C PRO A 7 3.66 20.60 7.93
N TYR A 8 3.45 19.29 7.97
CA TYR A 8 3.56 18.39 6.84
C TYR A 8 2.19 17.93 6.29
N TYR A 9 1.08 18.51 6.76
CA TYR A 9 -0.27 18.12 6.33
C TYR A 9 -0.49 18.19 4.81
N ARG A 10 0.27 19.04 4.11
CA ARG A 10 0.22 19.17 2.65
C ARG A 10 0.47 17.85 1.93
N PHE A 11 1.34 16.96 2.43
CA PHE A 11 1.60 15.66 1.81
C PHE A 11 0.35 14.78 1.85
N PHE A 12 -0.29 14.67 3.02
CA PHE A 12 -1.56 13.95 3.19
C PHE A 12 -2.66 14.52 2.31
N SER A 13 -2.84 15.84 2.31
CA SER A 13 -3.88 16.49 1.51
C SER A 13 -3.68 16.25 0.00
N ASN A 14 -2.43 16.30 -0.49
CA ASN A 14 -2.11 16.01 -1.88
C ASN A 14 -2.36 14.54 -2.24
N TYR A 15 -1.94 13.60 -1.37
CA TYR A 15 -2.21 12.18 -1.54
C TYR A 15 -3.72 11.90 -1.60
N ILE A 16 -4.48 12.39 -0.61
CA ILE A 16 -5.94 12.25 -0.55
C ILE A 16 -6.59 12.83 -1.81
N LYS A 17 -6.15 14.00 -2.27
CA LYS A 17 -6.67 14.62 -3.50
C LYS A 17 -6.48 13.72 -4.72
N ARG A 18 -5.28 13.14 -4.91
CA ARG A 18 -4.96 12.28 -6.06
C ARG A 18 -5.75 10.96 -6.01
N VAL A 19 -5.81 10.32 -4.86
CA VAL A 19 -6.61 9.09 -4.67
C VAL A 19 -8.10 9.38 -4.82
N SER A 20 -8.61 10.49 -4.27
CA SER A 20 -10.01 10.89 -4.43
C SER A 20 -10.38 11.13 -5.89
N TRP A 21 -9.48 11.72 -6.68
CA TRP A 21 -9.68 11.88 -8.13
C TRP A 21 -9.82 10.51 -8.83
N LEU A 22 -8.99 9.53 -8.46
CA LEU A 22 -9.06 8.18 -9.00
C LEU A 22 -10.40 7.52 -8.66
N MET A 23 -10.81 7.59 -7.40
CA MET A 23 -12.00 6.86 -6.90
C MET A 23 -13.34 7.55 -7.25
N THR A 24 -13.33 8.81 -7.66
CA THR A 24 -14.55 9.54 -8.05
C THR A 24 -14.90 9.20 -9.50
N ASP A 25 -16.17 8.95 -9.81
CA ASP A 25 -16.65 8.61 -11.16
C ASP A 25 -15.95 7.39 -11.80
N SER A 26 -15.37 6.52 -10.98
CA SER A 26 -14.79 5.25 -11.41
C SER A 26 -15.75 4.10 -11.11
N VAL A 27 -15.71 3.06 -11.93
CA VAL A 27 -16.53 1.86 -11.76
C VAL A 27 -15.65 0.73 -11.28
N ASN A 28 -16.02 0.10 -10.16
CA ASN A 28 -15.36 -1.13 -9.73
C ASN A 28 -15.70 -2.29 -10.69
N THR A 29 -14.70 -3.06 -11.11
CA THR A 29 -14.83 -4.01 -12.22
C THR A 29 -14.94 -5.47 -11.78
N THR A 30 -15.00 -5.74 -10.47
CA THR A 30 -15.13 -7.11 -9.98
C THR A 30 -16.35 -7.82 -10.54
N LYS A 31 -16.19 -9.13 -10.77
CA LYS A 31 -17.24 -10.04 -11.22
C LYS A 31 -17.85 -10.86 -10.08
N VAL A 32 -17.41 -10.61 -8.84
CA VAL A 32 -17.81 -11.35 -7.64
C VAL A 32 -18.70 -10.48 -6.75
N ALA A 33 -19.95 -10.89 -6.57
CA ALA A 33 -20.86 -10.33 -5.59
C ALA A 33 -20.90 -11.22 -4.35
N VAL A 34 -20.72 -10.65 -3.16
CA VAL A 34 -20.91 -11.34 -1.88
C VAL A 34 -22.22 -10.87 -1.27
N LEU A 35 -23.17 -11.78 -1.06
CA LEU A 35 -24.47 -11.40 -0.53
C LEU A 35 -24.40 -11.00 0.95
N CYS A 36 -25.10 -9.92 1.29
CA CYS A 36 -25.20 -9.39 2.66
C CYS A 36 -26.60 -8.85 2.99
N ARG A 37 -26.82 -8.44 4.25
CA ARG A 37 -27.97 -7.62 4.69
C ARG A 37 -27.51 -6.32 5.28
N GLU A 38 -28.45 -5.39 5.39
CA GLU A 38 -28.39 -4.19 6.21
C GLU A 38 -27.77 -4.41 7.60
N ASN A 39 -28.02 -5.56 8.24
CA ASN A 39 -27.55 -5.86 9.60
C ASN A 39 -26.49 -6.99 9.69
N HIS A 40 -26.00 -7.49 8.56
CA HIS A 40 -25.03 -8.59 8.57
C HIS A 40 -24.10 -8.58 7.35
N LEU A 41 -22.79 -8.49 7.59
CA LEU A 41 -21.73 -8.61 6.61
C LEU A 41 -20.90 -9.87 6.90
N PRO A 42 -20.78 -10.82 5.94
CA PRO A 42 -20.00 -12.05 6.13
C PRO A 42 -18.50 -11.78 5.97
N TRP A 43 -17.90 -11.06 6.92
CA TRP A 43 -16.48 -10.64 6.85
C TRP A 43 -15.51 -11.81 6.99
N GLU A 44 -15.84 -12.83 7.79
CA GLU A 44 -15.01 -14.03 7.98
C GLU A 44 -14.84 -14.82 6.68
N MET A 45 -15.93 -14.92 5.91
CA MET A 45 -15.98 -15.69 4.65
C MET A 45 -15.10 -15.07 3.56
N VAL A 46 -14.98 -13.76 3.53
CA VAL A 46 -14.25 -13.05 2.47
C VAL A 46 -12.81 -12.75 2.84
N LYS A 47 -12.37 -13.04 4.08
CA LYS A 47 -10.98 -12.81 4.50
C LYS A 47 -9.98 -13.45 3.53
N PRO A 48 -10.13 -14.71 3.09
CA PRO A 48 -9.21 -15.30 2.11
C PRO A 48 -9.26 -14.62 0.74
N PHE A 49 -10.33 -13.88 0.41
CA PHE A 49 -10.45 -13.19 -0.88
C PHE A 49 -9.51 -11.98 -0.87
N TYR A 50 -9.50 -11.21 0.23
CA TYR A 50 -8.53 -10.14 0.43
C TYR A 50 -7.08 -10.64 0.42
N GLU A 51 -6.79 -11.77 1.08
CA GLU A 51 -5.43 -12.36 1.17
C GLU A 51 -4.96 -13.04 -0.14
N GLN A 52 -5.83 -13.13 -1.14
CA GLN A 52 -5.56 -13.70 -2.46
C GLN A 52 -5.83 -12.67 -3.58
N GLN A 53 -5.97 -11.38 -3.25
CA GLN A 53 -6.22 -10.32 -4.24
C GLN A 53 -7.44 -10.58 -5.14
N ILE A 54 -8.48 -11.17 -4.56
CA ILE A 54 -9.78 -11.38 -5.20
C ILE A 54 -10.70 -10.26 -4.72
N GLU A 55 -10.95 -9.31 -5.59
CA GLU A 55 -11.87 -8.21 -5.31
C GLU A 55 -13.32 -8.70 -5.39
N PHE A 56 -14.20 -8.10 -4.59
CA PHE A 56 -15.63 -8.40 -4.58
C PHE A 56 -16.42 -7.18 -4.13
N ASN A 57 -17.72 -7.16 -4.37
CA ASN A 57 -18.62 -6.17 -3.79
C ASN A 57 -19.63 -6.85 -2.86
N TYR A 58 -19.90 -6.23 -1.72
CA TYR A 58 -21.05 -6.60 -0.92
C TYR A 58 -22.32 -6.13 -1.62
N VAL A 59 -23.22 -7.06 -1.91
CA VAL A 59 -24.49 -6.78 -2.57
C VAL A 59 -25.61 -7.20 -1.63
N GLU A 60 -26.45 -6.24 -1.25
CA GLU A 60 -27.62 -6.54 -0.43
C GLU A 60 -28.63 -7.37 -1.21
N GLU A 61 -29.20 -8.39 -0.56
CA GLU A 61 -30.21 -9.27 -1.16
C GLU A 61 -31.35 -8.49 -1.84
N ALA A 62 -31.80 -7.38 -1.23
CA ALA A 62 -32.88 -6.56 -1.77
C ALA A 62 -32.56 -5.96 -3.14
N LEU A 63 -31.29 -5.72 -3.47
CA LEU A 63 -30.87 -5.20 -4.77
C LEU A 63 -31.06 -6.23 -5.89
N LEU A 64 -30.87 -7.52 -5.59
CA LEU A 64 -31.16 -8.59 -6.55
C LEU A 64 -32.64 -8.63 -6.95
N LEU A 65 -33.53 -8.27 -6.01
CA LEU A 65 -34.97 -8.30 -6.24
C LEU A 65 -35.52 -7.03 -6.90
N SER A 66 -34.87 -5.89 -6.66
CA SER A 66 -35.41 -4.57 -7.00
C SER A 66 -34.72 -3.88 -8.17
N LYS A 67 -33.42 -4.10 -8.35
CA LYS A 67 -32.58 -3.37 -9.32
C LYS A 67 -31.81 -4.25 -10.29
N ALA A 68 -31.60 -5.52 -9.95
CA ALA A 68 -30.76 -6.38 -10.76
C ALA A 68 -31.45 -6.85 -12.05
N GLU A 69 -30.70 -6.77 -13.14
CA GLU A 69 -31.06 -7.40 -14.41
C GLU A 69 -30.20 -8.65 -14.59
N MET A 70 -30.84 -9.82 -14.67
CA MET A 70 -30.15 -11.11 -14.79
C MET A 70 -30.35 -11.70 -16.18
N ALA A 71 -29.29 -11.70 -16.99
CA ALA A 71 -29.32 -12.21 -18.35
C ALA A 71 -27.95 -12.74 -18.79
N ALA A 72 -27.94 -13.79 -19.61
CA ALA A 72 -26.72 -14.35 -20.23
C ALA A 72 -25.59 -14.67 -19.22
N GLY A 73 -25.96 -15.18 -18.04
CA GLY A 73 -25.01 -15.54 -16.98
C GLY A 73 -24.41 -14.36 -16.22
N LEU A 74 -24.94 -13.14 -16.42
CA LEU A 74 -24.53 -11.94 -15.73
C LEU A 74 -25.66 -11.34 -14.90
N ILE A 75 -25.30 -10.71 -13.77
CA ILE A 75 -26.17 -9.86 -12.96
C ILE A 75 -25.67 -8.43 -13.13
N GLN A 76 -26.47 -7.57 -13.76
CA GLN A 76 -26.17 -6.15 -13.90
C GLN A 76 -26.90 -5.36 -12.79
N ILE A 77 -26.17 -4.51 -12.08
CA ILE A 77 -26.74 -3.53 -11.13
C ILE A 77 -26.04 -2.20 -11.40
N GLU A 78 -26.80 -1.22 -11.93
CA GLU A 78 -26.23 0.05 -12.39
C GLU A 78 -25.05 -0.20 -13.35
N ALA A 79 -23.85 0.30 -13.04
CA ALA A 79 -22.65 0.10 -13.86
C ALA A 79 -21.91 -1.22 -13.57
N GLN A 80 -22.19 -1.90 -12.45
CA GLN A 80 -21.51 -3.15 -12.09
C GLN A 80 -22.15 -4.38 -12.74
N SER A 81 -21.31 -5.38 -13.02
CA SER A 81 -21.70 -6.62 -13.70
C SER A 81 -21.02 -7.81 -13.07
N TYR A 82 -21.80 -8.74 -12.50
CA TYR A 82 -21.31 -9.90 -11.76
C TYR A 82 -21.59 -11.20 -12.49
N SER A 83 -20.61 -12.11 -12.54
CA SER A 83 -20.78 -13.48 -13.05
C SER A 83 -20.83 -14.53 -11.94
N THR A 84 -20.45 -14.14 -10.72
CA THR A 84 -20.39 -15.04 -9.56
C THR A 84 -21.04 -14.40 -8.34
N VAL A 85 -21.91 -15.13 -7.67
CA VAL A 85 -22.50 -14.78 -6.38
C VAL A 85 -21.97 -15.72 -5.30
N VAL A 86 -21.45 -15.18 -4.20
CA VAL A 86 -20.96 -15.93 -3.04
C VAL A 86 -21.90 -15.70 -1.86
N ILE A 87 -22.29 -16.78 -1.19
CA ILE A 87 -23.26 -16.77 -0.09
C ILE A 87 -22.65 -17.47 1.12
N ASP A 88 -22.77 -16.83 2.29
CA ASP A 88 -22.45 -17.47 3.56
C ASP A 88 -23.52 -18.54 3.88
N GLY A 89 -23.10 -19.76 4.16
CA GLY A 89 -23.97 -20.91 4.45
C GLY A 89 -24.92 -20.70 5.64
N ARG A 90 -24.59 -19.75 6.54
CA ARG A 90 -25.42 -19.38 7.70
C ARG A 90 -26.60 -18.48 7.32
N TYR A 91 -26.67 -18.06 6.06
CA TYR A 91 -27.55 -17.00 5.59
C TYR A 91 -28.87 -17.55 5.03
N LEU A 92 -30.00 -17.05 5.55
CA LEU A 92 -31.33 -17.44 5.10
C LEU A 92 -31.85 -16.49 4.02
N LEU A 93 -31.73 -16.90 2.76
CA LEU A 93 -32.29 -16.17 1.61
C LEU A 93 -33.82 -16.27 1.52
N GLU A 94 -34.45 -15.23 0.98
CA GLU A 94 -35.84 -15.27 0.53
C GLU A 94 -36.03 -16.28 -0.60
N GLU A 95 -37.17 -16.97 -0.62
CA GLU A 95 -37.48 -17.97 -1.65
C GLU A 95 -37.49 -17.38 -3.06
N LYS A 96 -37.89 -16.11 -3.20
CA LYS A 96 -37.85 -15.40 -4.48
C LYS A 96 -36.41 -15.21 -4.97
N THR A 97 -35.49 -14.83 -4.08
CA THR A 97 -34.06 -14.70 -4.39
C THR A 97 -33.48 -16.05 -4.80
N LYS A 98 -33.78 -17.12 -4.04
CA LYS A 98 -33.34 -18.49 -4.38
C LYS A 98 -33.83 -18.89 -5.78
N GLN A 99 -35.10 -18.61 -6.11
CA GLN A 99 -35.65 -18.92 -7.43
C GLN A 99 -34.92 -18.16 -8.55
N GLN A 100 -34.69 -16.86 -8.39
CA GLN A 100 -33.95 -16.07 -9.39
C GLN A 100 -32.53 -16.58 -9.59
N LEU A 101 -31.80 -16.86 -8.51
CA LEU A 101 -30.44 -17.40 -8.59
C LEU A 101 -30.41 -18.78 -9.25
N ARG A 102 -31.38 -19.67 -8.96
CA ARG A 102 -31.52 -20.96 -9.66
C ARG A 102 -31.70 -20.78 -11.17
N ASP A 103 -32.54 -19.85 -11.59
CA ASP A 103 -32.79 -19.62 -13.01
C ASP A 103 -31.61 -18.91 -13.69
N TRP A 104 -30.86 -18.09 -12.95
CA TRP A 104 -29.63 -17.47 -13.43
C TRP A 104 -28.48 -18.47 -13.60
N ILE A 105 -28.35 -19.47 -12.71
CA ILE A 105 -27.38 -20.57 -12.87
C ILE A 105 -27.60 -21.29 -14.20
N LYS A 106 -28.86 -21.53 -14.61
CA LYS A 106 -29.18 -22.16 -15.90
C LYS A 106 -28.74 -21.34 -17.11
N GLN A 107 -28.48 -20.04 -16.93
CA GLN A 107 -27.99 -19.12 -17.96
C GLN A 107 -26.46 -19.00 -17.98
N GLY A 108 -25.75 -19.73 -17.11
CA GLY A 108 -24.29 -19.73 -17.01
C GLY A 108 -23.73 -18.94 -15.82
N GLY A 109 -24.58 -18.38 -14.96
CA GLY A 109 -24.15 -17.73 -13.73
C GLY A 109 -23.60 -18.74 -12.71
N THR A 110 -22.70 -18.28 -11.85
CA THR A 110 -22.11 -19.14 -10.79
C THR A 110 -22.57 -18.71 -9.41
N VAL A 111 -23.05 -19.66 -8.60
CA VAL A 111 -23.31 -19.44 -7.18
C VAL A 111 -22.40 -20.34 -6.36
N ILE A 112 -21.67 -19.76 -5.40
CA ILE A 112 -20.85 -20.47 -4.44
C ILE A 112 -21.47 -20.28 -3.05
N THR A 113 -21.75 -21.37 -2.35
CA THR A 113 -22.17 -21.37 -0.95
C THR A 113 -21.02 -21.85 -0.08
N VAL A 114 -20.61 -21.02 0.87
CA VAL A 114 -19.55 -21.34 1.84
C VAL A 114 -20.18 -21.85 3.14
N GLY A 115 -20.15 -23.17 3.35
CA GLY A 115 -20.75 -23.85 4.49
C GLY A 115 -21.14 -25.28 4.12
N GLU A 116 -21.93 -25.91 4.98
CA GLU A 116 -22.34 -27.32 4.79
C GLU A 116 -23.69 -27.46 4.08
N GLU A 117 -24.52 -26.40 4.10
CA GLU A 117 -25.88 -26.46 3.58
C GLU A 117 -25.99 -25.91 2.14
N GLN A 118 -26.79 -26.58 1.33
CA GLN A 118 -27.16 -26.09 0.01
C GLN A 118 -28.27 -25.05 0.13
N ILE A 119 -27.94 -23.76 -0.04
CA ILE A 119 -28.92 -22.67 0.02
C ILE A 119 -29.69 -22.54 -1.30
N VAL A 120 -29.00 -22.70 -2.43
CA VAL A 120 -29.55 -22.57 -3.79
C VAL A 120 -29.26 -23.86 -4.56
N GLU A 121 -30.28 -24.43 -5.19
CA GLU A 121 -30.13 -25.62 -6.03
C GLU A 121 -29.18 -25.32 -7.20
N GLY A 122 -28.22 -26.21 -7.44
CA GLY A 122 -27.20 -26.03 -8.48
C GLY A 122 -26.00 -25.17 -8.06
N ALA A 123 -25.98 -24.61 -6.85
CA ALA A 123 -24.81 -23.91 -6.32
C ALA A 123 -23.65 -24.87 -6.04
N ILE A 124 -22.43 -24.36 -6.20
CA ILE A 124 -21.20 -25.01 -5.76
C ILE A 124 -21.11 -24.86 -4.24
N ILE A 125 -20.92 -25.96 -3.51
CA ILE A 125 -20.79 -25.95 -2.05
C ILE A 125 -19.31 -26.15 -1.70
N VAL A 126 -18.80 -25.30 -0.82
CA VAL A 126 -17.45 -25.39 -0.27
C VAL A 126 -17.53 -25.30 1.25
N ALA A 127 -16.76 -26.12 1.96
CA ALA A 127 -16.87 -26.21 3.41
C ALA A 127 -16.20 -25.02 4.10
N LYS A 128 -15.15 -24.47 3.49
CA LYS A 128 -14.32 -23.42 4.08
C LYS A 128 -14.17 -22.19 3.17
N PRO A 129 -14.01 -20.99 3.73
CA PRO A 129 -13.72 -19.76 3.00
C PRO A 129 -12.57 -19.88 1.98
N GLU A 130 -11.49 -20.58 2.32
CA GLU A 130 -10.31 -20.75 1.47
C GLU A 130 -10.62 -21.58 0.20
N GLU A 131 -11.51 -22.56 0.32
CA GLU A 131 -11.98 -23.34 -0.82
C GLU A 131 -12.80 -22.47 -1.78
N GLY A 132 -13.60 -21.54 -1.24
CA GLY A 132 -14.30 -20.51 -2.03
C GLY A 132 -13.33 -19.63 -2.81
N ALA A 133 -12.26 -19.16 -2.16
CA ALA A 133 -11.21 -18.39 -2.83
C ALA A 133 -10.54 -19.19 -3.95
N ASN A 134 -10.23 -20.47 -3.72
CA ASN A 134 -9.65 -21.35 -4.73
C ASN A 134 -10.57 -21.50 -5.94
N ARG A 135 -11.90 -21.66 -5.74
CA ARG A 135 -12.87 -21.70 -6.84
C ARG A 135 -12.90 -20.41 -7.65
N LEU A 136 -12.79 -19.26 -6.98
CA LEU A 136 -12.72 -17.97 -7.65
C LEU A 136 -11.42 -17.83 -8.47
N ILE A 137 -10.30 -18.36 -8.00
CA ILE A 137 -9.04 -18.40 -8.77
C ILE A 137 -9.15 -19.34 -9.98
N GLU A 138 -9.69 -20.55 -9.78
CA GLU A 138 -9.91 -21.54 -10.85
C GLU A 138 -10.83 -21.02 -11.97
N SER A 139 -11.77 -20.15 -11.61
CA SER A 139 -12.69 -19.48 -12.55
C SER A 139 -12.17 -18.11 -13.04
N GLU A 140 -10.88 -17.85 -12.87
CA GLU A 140 -10.19 -16.64 -13.33
C GLU A 140 -10.85 -15.34 -12.83
N GLN A 141 -11.28 -15.29 -11.57
CA GLN A 141 -11.87 -14.08 -10.96
C GLN A 141 -10.81 -13.18 -10.30
N GLN A 142 -9.61 -13.70 -10.06
CA GLN A 142 -8.44 -12.94 -9.61
C GLN A 142 -7.92 -12.06 -10.75
N THR A 143 -7.95 -10.73 -10.61
CA THR A 143 -7.46 -9.77 -11.61
C THR A 143 -5.97 -9.46 -11.46
N VAL A 144 -5.44 -9.64 -10.25
CA VAL A 144 -4.05 -9.37 -9.89
C VAL A 144 -3.44 -10.58 -9.20
N ARG A 145 -2.23 -10.98 -9.60
CA ARG A 145 -1.45 -12.03 -8.92
C ARG A 145 -0.12 -11.46 -8.46
N LEU A 146 0.24 -11.76 -7.22
CA LEU A 146 1.51 -11.37 -6.62
C LEU A 146 2.46 -12.58 -6.56
N ASN A 147 3.72 -12.37 -6.89
CA ASN A 147 4.79 -13.34 -6.71
C ASN A 147 6.01 -12.70 -6.03
N PRO A 148 6.38 -13.08 -4.79
CA PRO A 148 5.73 -14.08 -3.94
C PRO A 148 4.32 -13.65 -3.51
N ARG A 149 3.53 -14.59 -2.97
CA ARG A 149 2.22 -14.23 -2.39
C ARG A 149 2.41 -13.29 -1.20
N CYS A 150 1.63 -12.21 -1.16
CA CYS A 150 1.59 -11.28 -0.03
C CYS A 150 0.13 -11.10 0.44
N PRO A 151 -0.27 -11.66 1.59
CA PRO A 151 -1.64 -11.54 2.08
C PRO A 151 -1.99 -10.13 2.58
N ASP A 152 -1.00 -9.27 2.78
CA ASP A 152 -1.16 -7.93 3.35
C ASP A 152 -1.32 -6.82 2.31
N ILE A 153 -1.24 -7.14 1.02
CA ILE A 153 -1.51 -6.19 -0.06
C ILE A 153 -3.00 -6.23 -0.43
N ARG A 154 -3.67 -5.10 -0.29
CA ARG A 154 -5.03 -4.87 -0.79
C ARG A 154 -4.97 -4.33 -2.21
N ILE A 155 -5.95 -4.71 -3.01
CA ILE A 155 -6.12 -4.25 -4.39
C ILE A 155 -7.50 -3.62 -4.53
N SER A 156 -7.58 -2.46 -5.16
CA SER A 156 -8.82 -2.01 -5.78
C SER A 156 -8.64 -1.86 -7.29
N HIS A 157 -9.50 -2.50 -8.08
CA HIS A 157 -9.46 -2.45 -9.53
C HIS A 157 -10.67 -1.66 -10.06
N VAL A 158 -10.39 -0.51 -10.67
CA VAL A 158 -11.42 0.39 -11.18
C VAL A 158 -11.18 0.78 -12.63
N GLU A 159 -12.27 0.95 -13.36
CA GLU A 159 -12.28 1.55 -14.68
C GLU A 159 -12.65 3.04 -14.55
N LYS A 160 -11.89 3.91 -15.19
CA LYS A 160 -12.16 5.35 -15.21
C LYS A 160 -11.85 5.90 -16.60
N GLY A 161 -12.89 6.39 -17.28
CA GLY A 161 -12.78 6.75 -18.69
C GLY A 161 -12.63 5.49 -19.53
N ASP A 162 -11.55 5.40 -20.30
CA ASP A 162 -11.19 4.26 -21.15
C ASP A 162 -9.95 3.51 -20.64
N ARG A 163 -9.65 3.66 -19.34
CA ARG A 163 -8.43 3.14 -18.68
C ARG A 163 -8.77 2.33 -17.44
N PHE A 164 -7.88 1.38 -17.14
CA PHE A 164 -7.96 0.56 -15.93
C PHE A 164 -6.92 1.01 -14.91
N PHE A 165 -7.27 0.94 -13.64
CA PHE A 165 -6.41 1.33 -12.53
C PHE A 165 -6.45 0.28 -11.43
N TYR A 166 -5.27 -0.15 -10.97
CA TYR A 166 -5.11 -0.99 -9.79
C TYR A 166 -4.44 -0.17 -8.70
N LEU A 167 -5.17 0.14 -7.65
CA LEU A 167 -4.62 0.71 -6.43
C LEU A 167 -4.16 -0.43 -5.53
N LEU A 168 -2.84 -0.55 -5.32
CA LEU A 168 -2.23 -1.48 -4.39
C LEU A 168 -1.92 -0.74 -3.09
N VAL A 169 -2.30 -1.30 -1.95
CA VAL A 169 -2.01 -0.74 -0.62
C VAL A 169 -1.43 -1.84 0.26
N HIS A 170 -0.25 -1.59 0.84
CA HIS A 170 0.40 -2.54 1.73
C HIS A 170 0.04 -2.28 3.20
N GLU A 171 -0.76 -3.15 3.79
CA GLU A 171 -1.17 -3.06 5.19
C GLU A 171 -0.22 -3.81 6.16
N GLY A 172 0.80 -4.48 5.61
CA GLY A 172 1.78 -5.27 6.35
C GLY A 172 2.92 -4.44 6.92
N GLU A 173 3.76 -5.08 7.72
CA GLU A 173 4.95 -4.46 8.33
C GLU A 173 6.24 -4.77 7.55
N GLU A 174 6.32 -5.93 6.91
CA GLU A 174 7.47 -6.33 6.10
C GLU A 174 7.39 -5.75 4.70
N SER A 175 8.52 -5.56 4.01
CA SER A 175 8.49 -5.08 2.63
C SER A 175 8.13 -6.20 1.64
N PHE A 176 7.29 -5.89 0.65
CA PHE A 176 7.06 -6.76 -0.49
C PHE A 176 8.10 -6.48 -1.57
N ASN A 177 8.80 -7.51 -2.03
CA ASN A 177 9.72 -7.44 -3.17
C ASN A 177 9.37 -8.58 -4.13
N GLY A 178 8.80 -8.23 -5.28
CA GLY A 178 8.29 -9.25 -6.18
C GLY A 178 7.74 -8.70 -7.49
N THR A 179 6.80 -9.44 -8.06
CA THR A 179 6.18 -9.14 -9.34
C THR A 179 4.66 -9.11 -9.19
N VAL A 180 4.04 -8.11 -9.81
CA VAL A 180 2.59 -7.97 -9.94
C VAL A 180 2.20 -8.36 -11.36
N THR A 181 1.42 -9.44 -11.51
CA THR A 181 0.79 -9.80 -12.77
C THR A 181 -0.61 -9.21 -12.83
N ILE A 182 -0.90 -8.46 -13.89
CA ILE A 182 -2.23 -7.88 -14.15
C ILE A 182 -2.91 -8.58 -15.32
N ARG A 183 -4.25 -8.56 -15.34
CA ARG A 183 -5.05 -9.22 -16.38
C ARG A 183 -5.13 -8.39 -17.65
N GLU A 184 -5.32 -7.08 -17.51
CA GLU A 184 -5.53 -6.14 -18.59
C GLU A 184 -4.26 -6.01 -19.46
N THR A 185 -4.45 -5.76 -20.76
CA THR A 185 -3.34 -5.60 -21.72
C THR A 185 -3.32 -4.18 -22.27
N GLY A 186 -2.14 -3.58 -22.38
CA GLY A 186 -1.98 -2.21 -22.85
C GLY A 186 -0.62 -1.65 -22.45
N THR A 187 -0.45 -0.33 -22.56
CA THR A 187 0.68 0.36 -21.92
C THR A 187 0.39 0.58 -20.44
N VAL A 188 1.41 0.38 -19.61
CA VAL A 188 1.35 0.48 -18.15
C VAL A 188 2.16 1.68 -17.68
N GLU A 189 1.57 2.44 -16.77
CA GLU A 189 2.24 3.48 -16.00
C GLU A 189 2.17 3.15 -14.50
N LEU A 190 3.25 3.45 -13.79
CA LEU A 190 3.35 3.33 -12.33
C LEU A 190 3.20 4.72 -11.71
N TRP A 191 2.16 4.92 -10.93
CA TRP A 191 1.79 6.21 -10.35
C TRP A 191 2.00 6.17 -8.83
N ASP A 192 2.89 7.01 -8.34
CA ASP A 192 3.06 7.24 -6.91
C ASP A 192 2.18 8.42 -6.48
N ALA A 193 1.06 8.12 -5.84
CA ALA A 193 0.12 9.15 -5.37
C ALA A 193 0.68 9.97 -4.20
N TRP A 194 1.69 9.48 -3.48
CA TRP A 194 2.33 10.21 -2.39
C TRP A 194 3.32 11.26 -2.96
N LYS A 195 4.27 10.81 -3.79
CA LYS A 195 5.27 11.65 -4.46
C LYS A 195 4.65 12.51 -5.58
N GLY A 196 3.60 12.03 -6.23
CA GLY A 196 2.99 12.67 -7.39
C GLY A 196 3.77 12.47 -8.68
N THR A 197 4.44 11.33 -8.81
CA THR A 197 5.27 10.97 -9.96
C THR A 197 4.55 9.90 -10.79
N ILE A 198 4.86 9.88 -12.08
CA ILE A 198 4.41 8.88 -13.04
C ILE A 198 5.65 8.32 -13.73
N GLU A 199 5.77 7.00 -13.75
CA GLU A 199 6.80 6.28 -14.48
C GLU A 199 6.14 5.46 -15.59
N GLU A 200 6.62 5.62 -16.82
CA GLU A 200 6.14 4.86 -17.97
C GLU A 200 6.90 3.54 -18.08
N LEU A 201 6.18 2.43 -17.88
CA LEU A 201 6.74 1.07 -17.98
C LEU A 201 6.59 0.47 -19.39
N GLY A 202 5.75 1.06 -20.24
CA GLY A 202 5.46 0.53 -21.57
C GLY A 202 4.56 -0.70 -21.51
N GLN A 203 4.74 -1.66 -22.42
CA GLN A 203 3.90 -2.87 -22.41
C GLN A 203 4.44 -3.89 -21.40
N ALA A 204 3.75 -4.03 -20.27
CA ALA A 204 4.09 -5.00 -19.23
C ALA A 204 2.84 -5.74 -18.75
N LYS A 205 2.89 -7.07 -18.73
CA LYS A 205 1.90 -7.90 -18.02
C LYS A 205 2.35 -8.24 -16.61
N GLU A 206 3.67 -8.24 -16.41
CA GLU A 206 4.35 -8.54 -15.17
C GLU A 206 5.20 -7.32 -14.80
N VAL A 207 4.88 -6.69 -13.68
CA VAL A 207 5.52 -5.47 -13.21
C VAL A 207 6.33 -5.79 -11.96
N PRO A 208 7.67 -5.71 -12.01
CA PRO A 208 8.48 -5.76 -10.80
C PRO A 208 8.12 -4.61 -9.88
N LEU A 209 7.91 -4.91 -8.59
CA LEU A 209 7.47 -3.94 -7.62
C LEU A 209 8.10 -4.23 -6.25
N THR A 210 8.67 -3.18 -5.67
CA THR A 210 8.93 -3.10 -4.24
C THR A 210 7.87 -2.21 -3.61
N LEU A 211 7.22 -2.70 -2.57
CA LEU A 211 6.21 -1.94 -1.83
C LEU A 211 6.47 -2.09 -0.33
N HIS A 212 6.90 -1.01 0.31
CA HIS A 212 7.16 -1.01 1.75
C HIS A 212 5.86 -0.93 2.55
N ARG A 213 5.98 -1.12 3.87
CA ARG A 213 4.86 -0.97 4.80
C ARG A 213 4.13 0.35 4.61
N ARG A 214 2.79 0.32 4.61
CA ARG A 214 1.90 1.48 4.46
C ARG A 214 2.06 2.26 3.16
N GLU A 215 2.86 1.77 2.21
CA GLU A 215 2.93 2.37 0.89
C GLU A 215 1.74 1.97 0.04
N SER A 216 1.46 2.82 -0.94
CA SER A 216 0.49 2.54 -1.98
C SER A 216 1.03 2.96 -3.31
N ILE A 217 0.69 2.20 -4.34
CA ILE A 217 1.06 2.48 -5.72
C ILE A 217 -0.14 2.23 -6.62
N ILE A 218 -0.23 2.96 -7.72
CA ILE A 218 -1.30 2.79 -8.70
C ILE A 218 -0.67 2.30 -10.00
N LEU A 219 -1.14 1.16 -10.51
CA LEU A 219 -0.87 0.72 -11.88
C LEU A 219 -2.00 1.23 -12.77
N MET A 220 -1.68 2.08 -13.74
CA MET A 220 -2.62 2.52 -14.77
C MET A 220 -2.35 1.73 -16.05
N VAL A 221 -3.40 1.18 -16.67
CA VAL A 221 -3.32 0.49 -17.96
C VAL A 221 -4.17 1.22 -18.97
N ASP A 222 -3.54 1.66 -20.06
CA ASP A 222 -4.22 2.19 -21.24
C ASP A 222 -4.31 1.07 -22.30
N PRO A 223 -5.52 0.49 -22.52
CA PRO A 223 -5.71 -0.61 -23.47
C PRO A 223 -5.69 -0.13 -24.93
N ASN A 224 -5.86 1.17 -25.17
CA ASN A 224 -5.95 1.78 -26.49
C ASN A 224 -4.57 2.15 -27.03
N ASN A 225 -3.62 2.43 -26.13
CA ASN A 225 -2.24 2.65 -26.51
C ASN A 225 -1.49 1.32 -26.64
N ARG A 226 -0.96 1.07 -27.85
CA ARG A 226 -0.15 -0.11 -28.18
C ARG A 226 1.25 0.26 -28.65
N GLU A 227 1.66 1.52 -28.48
CA GLU A 227 3.01 1.93 -28.82
C GLU A 227 4.02 1.20 -27.92
N SER A 228 4.97 0.55 -28.57
CA SER A 228 5.97 -0.27 -27.89
C SER A 228 7.14 0.60 -27.48
N ILE A 229 7.08 1.18 -26.29
CA ILE A 229 8.31 1.40 -25.54
C ILE A 229 8.56 0.07 -24.81
N ILE A 230 9.36 -0.81 -25.40
CA ILE A 230 9.89 -1.96 -24.68
C ILE A 230 11.02 -1.41 -23.83
N ARG A 231 10.74 -1.12 -22.57
CA ARG A 231 11.76 -0.98 -21.55
C ARG A 231 11.81 -2.30 -20.80
N ASP A 232 12.97 -2.93 -20.79
CA ASP A 232 13.21 -3.99 -19.82
C ASP A 232 13.02 -3.34 -18.44
N PRO A 233 12.21 -3.93 -17.54
CA PRO A 233 12.08 -3.39 -16.20
C PRO A 233 13.47 -3.33 -15.57
N GLU A 234 13.87 -2.16 -15.06
CA GLU A 234 15.16 -2.06 -14.37
C GLU A 234 15.15 -3.00 -13.16
N PRO A 235 16.16 -3.88 -13.03
CA PRO A 235 16.26 -4.72 -11.85
C PRO A 235 16.45 -3.84 -10.62
N ILE A 236 15.92 -4.29 -9.48
CA ILE A 236 16.18 -3.69 -8.17
C ILE A 236 17.71 -3.67 -7.98
N LYS A 237 18.28 -2.47 -7.83
CA LYS A 237 19.72 -2.29 -7.65
C LYS A 237 20.07 -2.47 -6.19
N GLU A 238 20.99 -3.38 -5.89
CA GLU A 238 21.56 -3.54 -4.56
C GLU A 238 22.68 -2.50 -4.34
N PRO A 239 22.88 -2.02 -3.10
CA PRO A 239 23.99 -1.12 -2.79
C PRO A 239 25.33 -1.84 -2.96
N ILE A 240 26.28 -1.18 -3.62
CA ILE A 240 27.65 -1.68 -3.83
C ILE A 240 28.56 -1.39 -2.64
N LYS A 241 28.18 -0.43 -1.80
CA LYS A 241 28.92 -0.03 -0.60
C LYS A 241 27.96 0.56 0.42
N MET A 242 28.19 0.22 1.69
CA MET A 242 27.44 0.76 2.82
C MET A 242 28.41 1.43 3.80
N ILE A 243 28.11 2.67 4.19
CA ILE A 243 28.92 3.46 5.13
C ILE A 243 28.06 3.78 6.34
N GLU A 244 28.38 3.22 7.51
CA GLU A 244 27.68 3.56 8.75
C GLU A 244 28.18 4.89 9.32
N LEU A 245 27.26 5.75 9.74
CA LEU A 245 27.55 7.04 10.36
C LEU A 245 27.73 6.90 11.88
N ASN A 246 28.84 6.27 12.26
CA ASN A 246 29.23 6.03 13.65
C ASN A 246 30.07 7.17 14.29
N GLN A 247 30.12 8.33 13.64
CA GLN A 247 30.83 9.50 14.15
C GLN A 247 30.09 10.13 15.34
N GLU A 248 30.73 11.05 16.05
CA GLU A 248 30.07 11.82 17.11
C GLU A 248 28.99 12.74 16.51
N TRP A 249 27.80 12.69 17.08
CA TRP A 249 26.66 13.51 16.74
C TRP A 249 26.50 14.65 17.74
N THR A 250 26.37 15.86 17.23
CA THR A 250 25.92 17.03 18.00
C THR A 250 24.39 17.09 17.95
N VAL A 251 23.74 16.92 19.09
CA VAL A 251 22.28 16.95 19.23
C VAL A 251 21.86 18.27 19.88
N THR A 252 20.97 19.01 19.23
CA THR A 252 20.51 20.33 19.70
C THR A 252 18.98 20.44 19.74
N GLY A 253 18.47 21.24 20.68
CA GLY A 253 17.07 21.62 20.86
C GLY A 253 16.97 22.96 21.60
N GLU A 254 15.75 23.46 21.86
CA GLU A 254 15.51 24.82 22.39
C GLU A 254 16.33 25.19 23.65
N ALA A 255 16.54 24.23 24.55
CA ALA A 255 17.38 24.37 25.74
C ALA A 255 18.18 23.08 26.02
N PHE A 256 18.53 22.36 24.96
CA PHE A 256 19.18 21.06 25.05
C PHE A 256 20.36 21.01 24.09
N GLU A 257 21.52 20.59 24.58
CA GLU A 257 22.68 20.28 23.74
C GLU A 257 23.41 19.06 24.32
N ARG A 258 23.77 18.12 23.45
CA ARG A 258 24.48 16.91 23.84
C ARG A 258 25.36 16.40 22.70
N GLN A 259 26.55 15.93 23.03
CA GLN A 259 27.36 15.11 22.14
C GLN A 259 27.09 13.63 22.42
N THR A 260 26.97 12.80 21.38
CA THR A 260 26.81 11.36 21.53
C THR A 260 27.30 10.59 20.33
N THR A 261 27.88 9.41 20.57
CA THR A 261 28.15 8.40 19.54
C THR A 261 27.14 7.25 19.56
N ALA A 262 26.19 7.27 20.51
CA ALA A 262 25.22 6.20 20.72
C ALA A 262 23.81 6.73 20.41
N LEU A 263 23.30 6.32 19.24
CA LEU A 263 21.91 6.51 18.86
C LEU A 263 21.05 5.54 19.68
N GLN A 264 20.03 6.07 20.36
CA GLN A 264 19.15 5.34 21.28
C GLN A 264 17.92 6.19 21.58
N SER A 265 16.90 5.58 22.20
CA SER A 265 15.69 6.30 22.57
C SER A 265 15.99 7.47 23.54
N TRP A 266 15.36 8.63 23.31
CA TRP A 266 15.40 9.77 24.22
C TRP A 266 14.89 9.42 25.61
N THR A 267 14.01 8.43 25.72
CA THR A 267 13.43 8.03 27.01
C THR A 267 14.47 7.46 27.98
N GLU A 268 15.60 6.99 27.44
CA GLU A 268 16.75 6.46 28.19
C GLU A 268 17.73 7.57 28.59
N TRP A 269 17.54 8.80 28.10
CA TRP A 269 18.40 9.92 28.45
C TRP A 269 17.98 10.55 29.77
N PRO A 270 18.93 10.95 30.63
CA PRO A 270 18.62 11.61 31.89
C PRO A 270 17.70 12.81 31.66
N GLN A 271 16.58 12.86 32.39
CA GLN A 271 15.59 13.95 32.36
C GLN A 271 14.77 14.06 31.06
N MET A 272 14.88 13.11 30.12
CA MET A 272 14.14 13.12 28.85
C MET A 272 13.10 12.01 28.71
N THR A 273 12.85 11.24 29.78
CA THR A 273 11.88 10.13 29.82
C THR A 273 10.50 10.49 29.26
N TYR A 274 10.03 11.72 29.49
CA TYR A 274 8.72 12.22 29.05
C TYR A 274 8.84 13.37 28.04
N TYR A 275 9.99 13.51 27.38
CA TYR A 275 10.19 14.61 26.44
C TYR A 275 9.34 14.41 25.18
N SER A 276 8.68 15.48 24.77
CA SER A 276 8.09 15.60 23.44
C SER A 276 8.59 16.87 22.77
N GLY A 277 8.98 16.77 21.50
CA GLY A 277 9.54 17.91 20.79
C GLY A 277 10.37 17.48 19.60
N THR A 278 11.30 18.36 19.21
CA THR A 278 12.21 18.13 18.08
C THR A 278 13.65 18.30 18.54
N LEU A 279 14.48 17.31 18.24
CA LEU A 279 15.93 17.39 18.40
C LEU A 279 16.62 17.23 17.05
N THR A 280 17.61 18.07 16.79
CA THR A 280 18.40 18.06 15.55
C THR A 280 19.74 17.40 15.81
N TYR A 281 19.99 16.31 15.11
CA TYR A 281 21.25 15.58 15.10
C TYR A 281 22.10 16.08 13.94
N ARG A 282 23.34 16.49 14.21
CA ARG A 282 24.29 16.93 13.19
C ARG A 282 25.57 16.11 13.26
N THR A 283 26.04 15.63 12.11
CA THR A 283 27.35 14.99 11.95
C THR A 283 28.00 15.40 10.63
N THR A 284 29.25 14.97 10.46
CA THR A 284 30.04 15.20 9.26
C THR A 284 30.58 13.90 8.69
N LEU A 285 30.29 13.64 7.42
CA LEU A 285 30.85 12.54 6.63
C LEU A 285 31.97 13.06 5.72
N HIS A 286 33.15 12.42 5.78
CA HIS A 286 34.28 12.72 4.90
C HIS A 286 34.39 11.68 3.78
N LEU A 287 34.36 12.13 2.53
CA LEU A 287 34.45 11.27 1.35
C LEU A 287 35.73 11.54 0.56
N GLN A 288 36.30 10.47 -0.02
CA GLN A 288 37.48 10.56 -0.89
C GLN A 288 37.13 10.89 -2.35
N GLU A 289 35.87 10.67 -2.72
CA GLU A 289 35.32 10.90 -4.05
C GLU A 289 33.84 11.27 -3.90
N PRO A 290 33.26 12.06 -4.82
CA PRO A 290 31.83 12.33 -4.81
C PRO A 290 31.03 11.05 -5.05
N ILE A 291 29.80 11.01 -4.54
CA ILE A 291 28.88 9.90 -4.74
C ILE A 291 27.65 10.39 -5.51
N GLU A 292 27.49 9.89 -6.73
CA GLU A 292 26.39 10.27 -7.62
C GLU A 292 25.05 9.67 -7.21
N LYS A 293 25.03 8.39 -6.79
CA LYS A 293 23.80 7.68 -6.38
C LYS A 293 23.96 7.13 -4.98
N ALA A 294 23.22 7.72 -4.05
CA ALA A 294 23.19 7.25 -2.67
C ALA A 294 21.81 7.41 -2.04
N VAL A 295 21.57 6.56 -1.04
CA VAL A 295 20.45 6.64 -0.11
C VAL A 295 21.02 6.80 1.30
N ILE A 296 20.48 7.74 2.08
CA ILE A 296 20.71 7.80 3.52
C ILE A 296 19.55 7.07 4.20
N ASP A 297 19.82 5.94 4.84
CA ASP A 297 18.87 5.23 5.69
C ASP A 297 19.09 5.64 7.15
N CYS A 298 18.06 6.16 7.81
CA CYS A 298 18.13 6.57 9.21
C CYS A 298 17.91 5.41 10.19
N GLY A 299 17.64 4.20 9.72
CA GLY A 299 17.31 3.04 10.52
C GLY A 299 16.01 3.26 11.29
N GLU A 300 16.02 2.95 12.58
CA GLU A 300 14.86 3.15 13.44
C GLU A 300 14.75 4.63 13.91
N VAL A 301 13.59 5.22 13.65
CA VAL A 301 13.23 6.60 14.03
C VAL A 301 11.84 6.62 14.62
N GLU A 302 11.69 7.33 15.74
CA GLU A 302 10.41 7.52 16.43
C GLU A 302 10.14 9.02 16.63
N GLU A 303 9.38 9.72 15.78
CA GLU A 303 8.50 9.18 14.71
C GLU A 303 8.72 9.86 13.35
N ILE A 304 9.06 11.15 13.32
CA ILE A 304 9.25 11.91 12.07
C ILE A 304 10.70 12.33 11.97
N VAL A 305 11.32 12.18 10.81
CA VAL A 305 12.66 12.70 10.52
C VAL A 305 12.65 13.58 9.28
N LYS A 306 13.30 14.73 9.37
CA LYS A 306 13.60 15.62 8.26
C LYS A 306 15.11 15.60 8.00
N LEU A 307 15.52 15.30 6.78
CA LEU A 307 16.91 15.25 6.36
C LEU A 307 17.32 16.54 5.66
N THR A 308 18.49 17.06 6.03
CA THR A 308 19.20 18.13 5.32
C THR A 308 20.64 17.67 5.09
N VAL A 309 21.13 17.82 3.86
CA VAL A 309 22.51 17.48 3.48
C VAL A 309 23.16 18.72 2.89
N ASN A 310 24.33 19.11 3.41
CA ASN A 310 25.08 20.28 2.95
C ASN A 310 24.25 21.59 2.95
N GLY A 311 23.26 21.69 3.84
CA GLY A 311 22.34 22.83 3.95
C GLY A 311 21.13 22.78 3.01
N GLU A 312 21.02 21.74 2.17
CA GLU A 312 19.87 21.51 1.30
C GLU A 312 18.87 20.54 1.95
N GLU A 313 17.60 20.96 2.05
CA GLU A 313 16.53 20.12 2.60
C GLU A 313 16.12 19.05 1.59
N ILE A 314 16.31 17.78 1.95
CA ILE A 314 16.03 16.63 1.08
C ILE A 314 14.56 16.25 1.17
N GLY A 315 14.01 16.26 2.39
CA GLY A 315 12.62 15.94 2.63
C GLY A 315 12.35 15.48 4.05
N VAL A 316 11.14 14.96 4.25
CA VAL A 316 10.64 14.46 5.52
C VAL A 316 10.03 13.07 5.35
N LYS A 317 10.25 12.19 6.33
CA LYS A 317 9.64 10.86 6.45
C LYS A 317 8.94 10.77 7.80
N MET A 318 7.70 10.30 7.79
CA MET A 318 6.86 10.16 9.00
C MET A 318 6.61 8.70 9.39
N TRP A 319 7.13 7.76 8.60
CA TRP A 319 7.09 6.33 8.87
C TRP A 319 8.22 5.63 8.12
N ALA A 320 8.61 4.46 8.62
CA ALA A 320 9.60 3.61 7.97
C ALA A 320 9.12 3.11 6.59
N PRO A 321 10.03 2.98 5.60
CA PRO A 321 11.48 3.19 5.73
C PRO A 321 11.88 4.67 5.75
N TYR A 322 12.75 5.01 6.70
CA TYR A 322 13.29 6.37 6.91
C TYR A 322 14.50 6.62 6.02
N SER A 323 14.33 6.31 4.73
CA SER A 323 15.35 6.40 3.70
C SER A 323 15.12 7.59 2.75
N PHE A 324 16.21 8.22 2.35
CA PHE A 324 16.21 9.41 1.48
C PHE A 324 17.22 9.24 0.35
N GLU A 325 16.77 9.38 -0.89
CA GLU A 325 17.66 9.52 -2.05
C GLU A 325 18.37 10.88 -1.98
N VAL A 326 19.70 10.87 -2.10
CA VAL A 326 20.57 12.06 -2.00
C VAL A 326 21.51 12.19 -3.20
N ALA A 327 21.03 11.76 -4.37
CA ALA A 327 21.82 11.68 -5.59
C ALA A 327 22.50 13.02 -5.94
N GLY A 328 23.81 12.97 -6.19
CA GLY A 328 24.65 14.12 -6.57
C GLY A 328 24.95 15.14 -5.46
N LEU A 329 24.43 14.94 -4.23
CA LEU A 329 24.61 15.89 -3.12
C LEU A 329 25.82 15.60 -2.25
N LEU A 330 26.36 14.39 -2.31
CA LEU A 330 27.52 13.96 -1.57
C LEU A 330 28.80 14.25 -2.36
N ARG A 331 29.56 15.25 -1.93
CA ARG A 331 30.78 15.74 -2.59
C ARG A 331 32.06 15.14 -2.01
N GLU A 332 33.17 15.25 -2.72
CA GLU A 332 34.50 15.00 -2.17
C GLU A 332 34.77 15.92 -0.95
N GLY A 333 35.42 15.38 0.08
CA GLY A 333 35.72 16.08 1.32
C GLY A 333 34.56 16.06 2.31
N GLU A 334 34.32 17.20 2.96
CA GLU A 334 33.35 17.35 4.06
C GLU A 334 31.91 17.47 3.56
N ASN A 335 31.04 16.59 4.09
CA ASN A 335 29.59 16.61 3.91
C ASN A 335 28.89 16.72 5.26
N VAL A 336 28.04 17.73 5.44
CA VAL A 336 27.28 17.92 6.67
C VAL A 336 25.93 17.24 6.54
N ILE A 337 25.58 16.41 7.51
CA ILE A 337 24.32 15.66 7.56
C ILE A 337 23.55 16.10 8.81
N GLU A 338 22.34 16.59 8.61
CA GLU A 338 21.44 17.07 9.68
C GLU A 338 20.11 16.32 9.63
N LEU A 339 19.74 15.68 10.75
CA LEU A 339 18.50 14.95 10.94
C LEU A 339 17.69 15.62 12.05
N ALA A 340 16.62 16.31 11.70
CA ALA A 340 15.67 16.85 12.67
C ALA A 340 14.60 15.80 12.97
N VAL A 341 14.61 15.23 14.17
CA VAL A 341 13.68 14.18 14.59
C VAL A 341 12.63 14.77 15.53
N THR A 342 11.37 14.45 15.27
CA THR A 342 10.21 14.89 16.04
C THR A 342 9.38 13.68 16.48
N ASN A 343 9.12 13.53 17.78
CA ASN A 343 8.23 12.48 18.29
C ASN A 343 6.78 12.97 18.46
N SER A 344 5.90 12.08 18.92
CA SER A 344 4.54 12.45 19.30
C SER A 344 4.48 13.14 20.68
N LYS A 345 3.36 13.81 20.93
CA LYS A 345 3.08 14.48 22.23
C LYS A 345 2.68 13.53 23.36
N ALA A 346 2.51 12.24 23.07
CA ALA A 346 2.01 11.26 24.02
C ALA A 346 2.90 11.17 25.27
N ASN A 347 4.23 11.21 25.09
CA ASN A 347 5.16 11.15 26.22
C ASN A 347 5.00 12.32 27.19
N GLU A 348 4.90 13.56 26.69
CA GLU A 348 4.67 14.74 27.51
C GLU A 348 3.27 14.76 28.14
N MET A 349 2.23 14.54 27.33
CA MET A 349 0.83 14.70 27.74
C MET A 349 0.38 13.62 28.72
N ASP A 350 0.71 12.36 28.42
CA ASP A 350 0.22 11.20 29.15
C ASP A 350 1.27 10.65 30.14
N ARG A 351 2.44 11.30 30.22
CA ARG A 351 3.58 10.85 31.04
C ARG A 351 3.95 9.40 30.72
N LEU A 352 4.07 9.11 29.43
CA LEU A 352 4.50 7.83 28.90
C LEU A 352 5.98 7.87 28.49
N ALA A 353 6.61 6.71 28.43
CA ALA A 353 7.99 6.54 27.95
C ALA A 353 8.01 5.70 26.66
N LEU A 354 7.18 6.09 25.68
CA LEU A 354 7.20 5.46 24.36
C LEU A 354 8.55 5.73 23.69
N PRO A 355 9.11 4.76 22.93
CA PRO A 355 10.31 4.96 22.13
C PRO A 355 10.27 6.29 21.36
N SER A 356 11.38 7.02 21.33
CA SER A 356 11.45 8.35 20.73
C SER A 356 12.85 8.70 20.27
N GLY A 357 12.99 9.36 19.13
CA GLY A 357 14.26 9.87 18.64
C GLY A 357 14.89 9.05 17.52
N LEU A 358 16.16 9.36 17.27
CA LEU A 358 17.00 8.64 16.32
C LEU A 358 17.66 7.46 17.03
N ILE A 359 17.18 6.25 16.75
CA ILE A 359 17.65 4.99 17.33
C ILE A 359 18.70 4.36 16.40
N GLY A 360 18.54 4.51 15.08
CA GLY A 360 19.53 4.11 14.09
C GLY A 360 19.52 2.61 13.77
N PRO A 361 20.62 2.06 13.22
CA PRO A 361 21.81 2.79 12.77
C PRO A 361 21.50 3.73 11.60
N VAL A 362 22.33 4.75 11.38
CA VAL A 362 22.24 5.60 10.19
C VAL A 362 23.32 5.16 9.20
N THR A 363 22.94 4.86 7.97
CA THR A 363 23.85 4.40 6.92
C THR A 363 23.73 5.24 5.65
N VAL A 364 24.81 5.27 4.88
CA VAL A 364 24.84 5.77 3.50
C VAL A 364 25.06 4.57 2.58
N GLU A 365 24.03 4.24 1.83
CA GLU A 365 24.02 3.18 0.83
C GLU A 365 24.39 3.77 -0.53
N VAL A 366 25.44 3.25 -1.15
CA VAL A 366 25.96 3.73 -2.43
C VAL A 366 25.58 2.74 -3.51
N PHE A 367 25.06 3.26 -4.63
CA PHE A 367 24.65 2.46 -5.79
C PHE A 367 25.59 2.72 -6.96
N GLY A 368 25.83 1.70 -7.77
CA GLY A 368 26.60 1.82 -9.01
C GLY A 368 25.90 2.72 -10.04
N GLU A 369 26.67 3.19 -11.02
CA GLU A 369 26.14 3.97 -12.16
C GLU A 369 25.02 3.25 -12.91
#